data_AF-A0A8A3WS31-F1
#
_entry.id   AF-A0A8A3WS31-F1
#
_cell.length_a   1.000
_cell.length_b   1.000
_cell.length_c   1.000
_cell.angle_alpha   90.00
_cell.angle_beta   90.00
_cell.angle_gamma   90.00
#
_symmetry.space_group_name_H-M   'P 1'
#
loop_
_entity.id
_entity.type
_entity.pdbx_description
1 polymer ?
#
loop_
_entity_poly.entity_id
_entity_poly.type
_entity_poly.pdbx_seq_one_letter_code
_entity_poly.pdbx_strand_id
1 'polypeptide(L)'
;RPWWVKERELFNPTSEIDWDLMQRFDRKNEAHSRRIATMYRSVETIDAAAVTQKKIDADRIAKQTPGFDTKYQALKAGYSGSTESPAWAYPGIVDEADWAKTPEELGMPKWSGTPEENSRLLYAALRYYGAMFIGYAEVEDKWRNKLFVKTTTDAVRNWTWTPQNPDPPESDELRYVYENVDQPYSELRKGSTGRSAGKHVIPSKPLWLITIATGACMEATKTLDSTISKSNSSTADNGHEALKVRTFNFV
;
A
#
# COMPACT_ATOMS: atom_id res chain seq x y z
N ARG A 1 -13.97 23.84 -12.96
CA ARG A 1 -13.53 23.03 -14.13
C ARG A 1 -14.77 22.73 -14.97
N PRO A 2 -14.71 22.79 -16.31
CA PRO A 2 -15.89 22.58 -17.13
C PRO A 2 -16.40 21.13 -17.06
N TRP A 3 -17.70 20.95 -16.90
CA TRP A 3 -18.38 19.66 -16.73
C TRP A 3 -18.34 18.75 -17.99
N TRP A 4 -17.92 19.31 -19.13
CA TRP A 4 -17.95 18.67 -20.44
C TRP A 4 -16.65 17.94 -20.84
N VAL A 5 -15.53 18.12 -20.13
CA VAL A 5 -14.30 17.36 -20.43
C VAL A 5 -14.43 15.95 -19.84
N LYS A 6 -14.63 14.96 -20.71
CA LYS A 6 -14.84 13.56 -20.33
C LYS A 6 -13.59 12.69 -20.40
N GLU A 7 -12.61 13.07 -21.21
CA GLU A 7 -11.41 12.27 -21.47
C GLU A 7 -10.15 13.16 -21.45
N ARG A 8 -9.03 12.57 -21.06
CA ARG A 8 -7.68 13.14 -21.15
C ARG A 8 -6.69 12.02 -21.42
N GLU A 9 -5.63 12.36 -22.15
CA GLU A 9 -4.51 11.46 -22.37
C GLU A 9 -3.82 11.09 -21.05
N LEU A 10 -3.26 9.88 -21.00
CA LEU A 10 -2.47 9.42 -19.87
C LEU A 10 -1.26 10.35 -19.66
N PHE A 11 -0.88 10.57 -18.40
CA PHE A 11 0.21 11.49 -18.01
C PHE A 11 0.01 12.97 -18.37
N ASN A 12 -1.23 13.35 -18.67
CA ASN A 12 -1.60 14.75 -18.87
C ASN A 12 -2.60 15.20 -17.77
N PRO A 13 -2.18 15.33 -16.49
CA PRO A 13 -3.08 15.82 -15.42
C PRO A 13 -3.40 17.31 -15.59
N THR A 14 -4.26 17.87 -14.73
CA THR A 14 -4.59 19.30 -14.76
C THR A 14 -3.45 20.21 -14.38
N SER A 15 -2.63 19.74 -13.47
CA SER A 15 -1.50 20.48 -12.98
C SER A 15 -0.34 20.18 -13.90
N GLU A 16 0.38 21.22 -14.30
CA GLU A 16 1.58 21.05 -15.11
C GLU A 16 2.60 20.21 -14.32
N ILE A 17 3.14 19.19 -14.97
CA ILE A 17 4.21 18.35 -14.43
C ILE A 17 5.39 18.45 -15.40
N ASP A 18 6.53 18.88 -14.88
CA ASP A 18 7.80 18.77 -15.56
C ASP A 18 8.30 17.32 -15.44
N TRP A 19 8.04 16.53 -16.48
CA TRP A 19 8.42 15.12 -16.52
C TRP A 19 9.94 14.91 -16.66
N ASP A 20 10.67 15.92 -17.16
CA ASP A 20 12.11 15.85 -17.34
C ASP A 20 12.83 15.98 -15.99
N LEU A 21 12.31 16.84 -15.11
CA LEU A 21 12.80 16.98 -13.72
C LEU A 21 12.35 15.83 -12.79
N MET A 22 11.28 15.12 -13.15
CA MET A 22 10.77 14.05 -12.30
C MET A 22 11.73 12.84 -12.26
N GLN A 23 11.86 12.22 -11.10
CA GLN A 23 12.60 10.98 -10.89
C GLN A 23 11.83 10.06 -9.94
N ARG A 24 12.14 8.77 -9.98
CA ARG A 24 11.57 7.80 -9.02
C ARG A 24 11.79 8.27 -7.60
N PHE A 25 10.72 8.33 -6.82
CA PHE A 25 10.81 8.73 -5.42
C PHE A 25 11.54 7.66 -4.58
N ASP A 26 12.55 8.09 -3.83
CA ASP A 26 13.20 7.26 -2.82
C ASP A 26 12.39 7.31 -1.52
N ARG A 27 11.74 6.19 -1.16
CA ARG A 27 10.88 6.13 0.03
C ARG A 27 11.63 6.28 1.34
N LYS A 28 12.96 6.22 1.34
CA LYS A 28 13.76 6.63 2.51
C LYS A 28 13.51 8.09 2.93
N ASN A 29 13.00 8.91 2.01
CA ASN A 29 12.68 10.32 2.23
C ASN A 29 11.19 10.56 2.54
N GLU A 30 10.39 9.52 2.76
CA GLU A 30 8.99 9.72 3.15
C GLU A 30 8.86 10.23 4.59
N ALA A 31 7.86 11.08 4.82
CA ALA A 31 7.63 11.73 6.12
C ALA A 31 7.32 10.76 7.26
N HIS A 32 6.86 9.55 6.95
CA HIS A 32 6.51 8.52 7.94
C HIS A 32 7.74 7.73 8.45
N SER A 33 8.94 8.02 7.94
CA SER A 33 10.16 7.34 8.37
C SER A 33 10.76 7.96 9.66
N ARG A 34 11.34 7.10 10.51
CA ARG A 34 12.06 7.55 11.71
C ARG A 34 13.23 8.48 11.36
N ARG A 35 13.96 8.16 10.28
CA ARG A 35 15.03 9.01 9.75
C ARG A 35 14.56 10.44 9.55
N ILE A 36 13.47 10.64 8.81
CA ILE A 36 12.97 12.01 8.53
C ILE A 36 12.48 12.69 9.81
N ALA A 37 11.77 11.97 10.70
CA ALA A 37 11.32 12.54 11.97
C ALA A 37 12.49 13.02 12.85
N THR A 38 13.58 12.25 12.92
CA THR A 38 14.78 12.55 13.72
C THR A 38 15.64 13.69 13.16
N MET A 39 15.37 14.17 11.93
CA MET A 39 15.99 15.40 11.41
C MET A 39 15.46 16.66 12.11
N TYR A 40 14.20 16.63 12.55
CA TYR A 40 13.49 17.81 13.05
C TYR A 40 13.17 17.75 14.55
N ARG A 41 13.24 16.55 15.15
CA ARG A 41 12.89 16.31 16.56
C ARG A 41 13.93 15.40 17.20
N SER A 42 14.13 15.56 18.50
CA SER A 42 15.01 14.68 19.25
C SER A 42 14.45 13.25 19.28
N VAL A 43 15.35 12.27 19.40
CA VAL A 43 14.99 10.85 19.54
C VAL A 43 14.08 10.64 20.76
N GLU A 44 14.40 11.29 21.88
CA GLU A 44 13.64 11.23 23.11
C GLU A 44 12.21 11.73 22.92
N THR A 45 12.04 12.81 22.14
CA THR A 45 10.71 13.38 21.83
C THR A 45 9.89 12.39 21.00
N ILE A 46 10.50 11.77 19.99
CA ILE A 46 9.83 10.80 19.12
C ILE A 46 9.42 9.55 19.91
N ASP A 47 10.34 9.02 20.72
CA ASP A 47 10.10 7.80 21.48
C ASP A 47 9.10 8.05 22.62
N ALA A 48 9.11 9.24 23.23
CA ALA A 48 8.13 9.65 24.25
C ALA A 48 6.73 9.91 23.68
N ALA A 49 6.59 10.28 22.40
CA ALA A 49 5.30 10.61 21.80
C ALA A 49 4.34 9.42 21.82
N ALA A 50 4.81 8.22 21.47
CA ALA A 50 3.98 7.01 21.49
C ALA A 50 3.53 6.64 22.91
N VAL A 51 4.39 6.81 23.90
CA VAL A 51 4.07 6.57 25.32
C VAL A 51 3.04 7.58 25.83
N THR A 52 3.23 8.86 25.49
CA THR A 52 2.31 9.94 25.85
C THR A 52 0.93 9.71 25.24
N GLN A 53 0.85 9.36 23.95
CA GLN A 53 -0.41 9.07 23.28
C GLN A 53 -1.16 7.90 23.94
N LYS A 54 -0.46 6.81 24.29
CA LYS A 54 -1.06 5.68 25.02
C LYS A 54 -1.68 6.10 26.36
N LYS A 55 -1.02 6.99 27.11
CA LYS A 55 -1.55 7.50 28.39
C LYS A 55 -2.79 8.36 28.18
N ILE A 56 -2.78 9.23 27.17
CA ILE A 56 -3.94 10.08 26.81
C ILE A 56 -5.13 9.21 26.42
N ASP A 57 -4.94 8.22 25.56
CA ASP A 57 -6.03 7.34 25.13
C ASP A 57 -6.56 6.50 26.30
N ALA A 58 -5.68 5.99 27.17
CA ALA A 58 -6.09 5.26 28.38
C ALA A 58 -6.92 6.13 29.34
N ASP A 59 -6.52 7.39 29.57
CA ASP A 59 -7.28 8.34 30.39
C ASP A 59 -8.65 8.65 29.78
N ARG A 60 -8.72 8.88 28.46
CA ARG A 60 -9.98 9.11 27.74
C ARG A 60 -10.95 7.93 27.87
N ILE A 61 -10.44 6.70 27.76
CA ILE A 61 -11.21 5.46 27.93
C ILE A 61 -11.70 5.32 29.39
N ALA A 62 -10.82 5.50 30.36
CA ALA A 62 -11.16 5.41 31.79
C ALA A 62 -12.25 6.41 32.18
N LYS A 63 -12.18 7.63 31.64
CA LYS A 63 -13.18 8.69 31.86
C LYS A 63 -14.45 8.55 31.02
N GLN A 64 -14.55 7.53 30.16
CA GLN A 64 -15.65 7.37 29.19
C GLN A 64 -15.89 8.66 28.38
N THR A 65 -14.80 9.31 27.96
CA THR A 65 -14.88 10.54 27.17
C THR A 65 -15.67 10.25 25.89
N PRO A 66 -16.60 11.12 25.45
CA PRO A 66 -17.33 10.93 24.20
C PRO A 66 -16.39 10.62 23.04
N GLY A 67 -16.64 9.51 22.32
CA GLY A 67 -15.76 9.02 21.24
C GLY A 67 -14.70 8.00 21.67
N PHE A 68 -14.53 7.79 22.97
CA PHE A 68 -13.61 6.81 23.57
C PHE A 68 -14.32 5.87 24.55
N ASP A 69 -15.59 6.11 24.83
CA ASP A 69 -16.45 5.30 25.68
C ASP A 69 -16.62 3.85 25.17
N THR A 70 -17.30 3.04 25.97
CA THR A 70 -17.48 1.60 25.73
C THR A 70 -18.07 1.27 24.36
N LYS A 71 -19.05 2.03 23.84
CA LYS A 71 -19.64 1.74 22.50
C LYS A 71 -18.63 2.00 21.39
N TYR A 72 -17.81 3.05 21.50
CA TYR A 72 -16.77 3.35 20.52
C TYR A 72 -15.64 2.30 20.56
N GLN A 73 -15.28 1.80 21.75
CA GLN A 73 -14.33 0.68 21.86
C GLN A 73 -14.90 -0.62 21.28
N ALA A 74 -16.17 -0.93 21.53
CA ALA A 74 -16.82 -2.12 20.97
C ALA A 74 -16.87 -2.08 19.44
N LEU A 75 -17.22 -0.93 18.85
CA LEU A 75 -17.21 -0.72 17.40
C LEU A 75 -15.82 -0.90 16.80
N LYS A 76 -14.80 -0.32 17.44
CA LYS A 76 -13.39 -0.49 17.02
C LYS A 76 -12.93 -1.94 17.11
N ALA A 77 -13.30 -2.65 18.20
CA ALA A 77 -12.90 -4.03 18.45
C ALA A 77 -13.54 -5.00 17.46
N GLY A 78 -14.85 -4.85 17.19
CA GLY A 78 -15.56 -5.68 16.21
C GLY A 78 -14.94 -5.61 14.82
N TYR A 79 -14.27 -4.50 14.50
CA TYR A 79 -13.56 -4.34 13.23
C TYR A 79 -12.11 -4.83 13.26
N SER A 80 -11.33 -4.42 14.27
CA SER A 80 -9.89 -4.71 14.32
C SER A 80 -9.58 -6.20 14.51
N GLY A 81 -10.57 -7.01 14.91
CA GLY A 81 -10.43 -8.45 15.14
C GLY A 81 -10.54 -9.34 13.90
N SER A 82 -10.93 -8.82 12.73
CA SER A 82 -11.09 -9.63 11.51
C SER A 82 -9.84 -9.56 10.63
N THR A 83 -8.88 -10.46 10.83
CA THR A 83 -7.76 -10.66 9.90
C THR A 83 -7.95 -11.99 9.19
N GLU A 84 -8.72 -12.00 8.09
CA GLU A 84 -9.01 -13.20 7.30
C GLU A 84 -8.20 -13.29 6.01
N SER A 85 -7.24 -12.38 5.79
CA SER A 85 -6.43 -12.39 4.57
C SER A 85 -5.18 -13.27 4.74
N PRO A 86 -4.84 -14.10 3.73
CA PRO A 86 -3.62 -14.89 3.75
C PRO A 86 -2.38 -14.01 3.81
N ALA A 87 -1.25 -14.61 4.22
CA ALA A 87 0.02 -13.91 4.24
C ALA A 87 0.41 -13.44 2.84
N TRP A 88 0.89 -12.20 2.74
CA TRP A 88 1.20 -11.56 1.46
C TRP A 88 2.67 -11.11 1.42
N ALA A 89 3.37 -11.45 0.34
CA ALA A 89 4.72 -10.99 0.02
C ALA A 89 4.72 -10.19 -1.28
N TYR A 90 5.87 -9.65 -1.67
CA TYR A 90 5.97 -8.86 -2.91
C TYR A 90 5.47 -9.60 -4.16
N PRO A 91 5.77 -10.90 -4.39
CA PRO A 91 5.26 -11.62 -5.55
C PRO A 91 3.77 -11.99 -5.48
N GLY A 92 3.15 -11.96 -4.30
CA GLY A 92 1.76 -12.40 -4.12
C GLY A 92 1.49 -13.10 -2.79
N ILE A 93 0.48 -13.96 -2.80
CA ILE A 93 0.11 -14.83 -1.67
C ILE A 93 1.26 -15.80 -1.36
N VAL A 94 1.61 -15.91 -0.08
CA VAL A 94 2.78 -16.69 0.38
C VAL A 94 2.53 -18.20 0.37
N ASP A 95 1.37 -18.63 0.86
CA ASP A 95 1.01 -20.04 0.92
C ASP A 95 0.21 -20.42 -0.33
N GLU A 96 0.72 -21.37 -1.11
CA GLU A 96 0.06 -21.87 -2.31
C GLU A 96 -1.28 -22.56 -1.97
N ALA A 97 -1.49 -23.00 -0.72
CA ALA A 97 -2.78 -23.54 -0.28
C ALA A 97 -3.91 -22.50 -0.31
N ASP A 98 -3.57 -21.21 -0.29
CA ASP A 98 -4.52 -20.09 -0.39
C ASP A 98 -4.75 -19.63 -1.84
N TRP A 99 -4.10 -20.27 -2.82
CA TRP A 99 -4.29 -19.96 -4.24
C TRP A 99 -5.58 -20.60 -4.76
N ALA A 100 -6.25 -19.89 -5.68
CA ALA A 100 -7.36 -20.49 -6.41
C ALA A 100 -6.83 -21.56 -7.38
N LYS A 101 -7.66 -22.59 -7.61
CA LYS A 101 -7.38 -23.58 -8.64
C LYS A 101 -7.36 -22.92 -10.00
N THR A 102 -6.34 -23.23 -10.79
CA THR A 102 -6.21 -22.84 -12.19
C THR A 102 -7.32 -23.48 -13.05
N PRO A 103 -7.66 -22.90 -14.21
CA PRO A 103 -8.57 -23.55 -15.16
C PRO A 103 -8.16 -24.99 -15.49
N GLU A 104 -6.87 -25.23 -15.69
CA GLU A 104 -6.31 -26.53 -16.02
C GLU A 104 -6.56 -27.57 -14.90
N GLU A 105 -6.38 -27.20 -13.64
CA GLU A 105 -6.70 -28.06 -12.48
C GLU A 105 -8.20 -28.35 -12.33
N LEU A 106 -9.05 -27.45 -12.85
CA LEU A 106 -10.49 -27.63 -12.93
C LEU A 106 -10.94 -28.41 -14.18
N GLY A 107 -10.01 -28.79 -15.06
CA GLY A 107 -10.33 -29.43 -16.35
C GLY A 107 -11.03 -28.49 -17.33
N MET A 108 -10.88 -27.18 -17.15
CA MET A 108 -11.45 -26.13 -17.98
C MET A 108 -10.38 -25.51 -18.89
N PRO A 109 -10.75 -25.07 -20.10
CA PRO A 109 -9.82 -24.33 -20.95
C PRO A 109 -9.49 -22.97 -20.34
N LYS A 110 -8.23 -22.53 -20.50
CA LYS A 110 -7.81 -21.17 -20.14
C LYS A 110 -8.62 -20.14 -20.93
N TRP A 111 -9.14 -19.12 -20.24
CA TRP A 111 -9.83 -18.01 -20.88
C TRP A 111 -8.88 -17.24 -21.81
N SER A 112 -9.36 -16.91 -23.00
CA SER A 112 -8.66 -16.04 -23.97
C SER A 112 -9.68 -15.16 -24.66
N GLY A 113 -9.53 -13.85 -24.50
CA GLY A 113 -10.39 -12.84 -25.09
C GLY A 113 -9.58 -11.61 -25.54
N THR A 114 -10.25 -10.70 -26.23
CA THR A 114 -9.68 -9.39 -26.60
C THR A 114 -9.35 -8.55 -25.34
N PRO A 115 -8.46 -7.55 -25.42
CA PRO A 115 -8.23 -6.62 -24.31
C PRO A 115 -9.52 -5.98 -23.77
N GLU A 116 -10.47 -5.66 -24.64
CA GLU A 116 -11.77 -5.09 -24.30
C GLU A 116 -12.67 -6.09 -23.56
N GLU A 117 -12.66 -7.36 -23.94
CA GLU A 117 -13.41 -8.41 -23.23
C GLU A 117 -12.78 -8.71 -21.87
N ASN A 118 -11.46 -8.84 -21.82
CA ASN A 118 -10.72 -9.11 -20.59
C ASN A 118 -10.89 -7.97 -19.58
N SER A 119 -10.84 -6.71 -20.04
CA SER A 119 -11.06 -5.55 -19.17
C SER A 119 -12.50 -5.48 -18.64
N ARG A 120 -13.52 -5.80 -19.46
CA ARG A 120 -14.91 -5.91 -18.98
C ARG A 120 -15.09 -7.03 -17.95
N LEU A 121 -14.47 -8.18 -18.18
CA LEU A 121 -14.54 -9.32 -17.27
C LEU A 121 -13.84 -9.01 -15.93
N LEU A 122 -12.62 -8.45 -16.00
CA LEU A 122 -11.89 -8.00 -14.81
C LEU A 122 -12.67 -6.90 -14.06
N TYR A 123 -13.32 -5.98 -14.76
CA TYR A 123 -14.17 -4.96 -14.14
C TYR A 123 -15.35 -5.59 -13.41
N ALA A 124 -16.04 -6.55 -14.05
CA ALA A 124 -17.13 -7.28 -13.41
C ALA A 124 -16.66 -8.04 -12.16
N ALA A 125 -15.51 -8.72 -12.22
CA ALA A 125 -14.92 -9.43 -11.09
C ALA A 125 -14.59 -8.47 -9.93
N LEU A 126 -13.89 -7.37 -10.20
CA LEU A 126 -13.52 -6.38 -9.18
C LEU A 126 -14.75 -5.72 -8.55
N ARG A 127 -15.79 -5.40 -9.34
CA ARG A 127 -17.07 -4.90 -8.82
C ARG A 127 -17.76 -5.94 -7.94
N TYR A 128 -17.77 -7.21 -8.36
CA TYR A 128 -18.31 -8.30 -7.58
C TYR A 128 -17.56 -8.48 -6.23
N TYR A 129 -16.25 -8.26 -6.21
CA TYR A 129 -15.45 -8.32 -4.99
C TYR A 129 -15.63 -7.12 -4.06
N GLY A 130 -16.26 -6.03 -4.51
CA GLY A 130 -16.57 -4.85 -3.70
C GLY A 130 -15.72 -3.60 -4.01
N ALA A 131 -14.96 -3.59 -5.12
CA ALA A 131 -14.20 -2.41 -5.52
C ALA A 131 -15.14 -1.23 -5.87
N MET A 132 -14.87 -0.06 -5.29
CA MET A 132 -15.67 1.14 -5.55
C MET A 132 -15.17 1.90 -6.78
N PHE A 133 -13.85 2.12 -6.83
CA PHE A 133 -13.18 2.70 -8.00
C PHE A 133 -12.20 1.70 -8.58
N ILE A 134 -12.21 1.62 -9.91
CA ILE A 134 -11.42 0.69 -10.68
C ILE A 134 -10.81 1.46 -11.83
N GLY A 135 -9.51 1.26 -12.07
CA GLY A 135 -8.80 1.82 -13.21
C GLY A 135 -7.74 0.85 -13.72
N TYR A 136 -7.45 0.94 -15.01
CA TYR A 136 -6.44 0.12 -15.67
C TYR A 136 -5.57 1.00 -16.55
N ALA A 137 -4.29 0.69 -16.61
CA ALA A 137 -3.37 1.30 -17.56
C ALA A 137 -2.26 0.32 -17.91
N GLU A 138 -1.75 0.37 -19.13
CA GLU A 138 -0.49 -0.28 -19.44
C GLU A 138 0.65 0.43 -18.70
N VAL A 139 1.61 -0.35 -18.20
CA VAL A 139 2.80 0.19 -17.52
C VAL A 139 3.83 0.61 -18.57
N GLU A 140 3.66 1.84 -19.05
CA GLU A 140 4.62 2.54 -19.90
C GLU A 140 5.93 2.90 -19.18
N ASP A 141 6.96 3.25 -19.96
CA ASP A 141 8.28 3.65 -19.48
C ASP A 141 8.23 4.79 -18.45
N LYS A 142 7.28 5.73 -18.61
CA LYS A 142 7.12 6.83 -17.67
C LYS A 142 6.73 6.34 -16.27
N TRP A 143 5.91 5.29 -16.13
CA TRP A 143 5.65 4.68 -14.83
C TRP A 143 6.94 4.13 -14.21
N ARG A 144 7.69 3.36 -15.00
CA ARG A 144 8.89 2.66 -14.54
C ARG A 144 10.00 3.61 -14.12
N ASN A 145 10.18 4.68 -14.90
CA ASN A 145 11.29 5.61 -14.76
C ASN A 145 10.99 6.81 -13.86
N LYS A 146 9.71 7.08 -13.56
CA LYS A 146 9.31 8.32 -12.85
C LYS A 146 8.36 8.09 -11.67
N LEU A 147 7.41 7.16 -11.78
CA LEU A 147 6.29 7.05 -10.82
C LEU A 147 6.46 5.91 -9.80
N PHE A 148 7.04 4.78 -10.20
CA PHE A 148 7.29 3.69 -9.26
C PHE A 148 8.46 4.03 -8.34
N VAL A 149 8.26 3.80 -7.06
CA VAL A 149 9.23 4.10 -6.01
C VAL A 149 10.53 3.32 -6.20
N LYS A 150 11.66 3.91 -5.80
CA LYS A 150 13.00 3.30 -5.91
C LYS A 150 13.26 2.24 -4.86
N THR A 151 12.79 2.49 -3.64
CA THR A 151 13.13 1.73 -2.42
C THR A 151 11.88 1.46 -1.60
N THR A 152 11.94 0.48 -0.70
CA THR A 152 11.02 0.39 0.44
C THR A 152 11.51 1.30 1.58
N THR A 153 10.78 1.31 2.69
CA THR A 153 11.12 2.10 3.88
C THR A 153 11.89 1.30 4.92
N ASP A 154 12.21 0.02 4.63
CA ASP A 154 12.77 -0.89 5.63
C ASP A 154 14.12 -0.42 6.17
N ALA A 155 15.00 0.07 5.31
CA ALA A 155 16.32 0.59 5.67
C ALA A 155 16.26 1.76 6.66
N VAL A 156 15.18 2.54 6.63
CA VAL A 156 15.03 3.75 7.46
C VAL A 156 14.09 3.58 8.65
N ARG A 157 13.50 2.39 8.83
CA ARG A 157 12.52 2.15 9.90
C ARG A 157 13.14 2.25 11.30
N ASN A 158 14.37 1.77 11.45
CA ASN A 158 15.16 1.82 12.68
C ASN A 158 16.38 2.76 12.54
N TRP A 159 16.37 3.65 11.56
CA TRP A 159 17.48 4.56 11.31
C TRP A 159 17.24 5.90 12.02
N THR A 160 18.27 6.39 12.70
CA THR A 160 18.29 7.72 13.32
C THR A 160 19.21 8.60 12.50
N TRP A 161 18.68 9.75 12.05
CA TRP A 161 19.48 10.72 11.33
C TRP A 161 20.43 11.47 12.27
N THR A 162 21.67 11.67 11.81
CA THR A 162 22.60 12.67 12.34
C THR A 162 23.36 13.30 11.18
N PRO A 163 24.01 14.47 11.34
CA PRO A 163 24.84 15.04 10.28
C PRO A 163 25.97 14.10 9.80
N GLN A 164 26.47 13.21 10.67
CA GLN A 164 27.51 12.23 10.36
C GLN A 164 26.96 10.90 9.82
N ASN A 165 25.65 10.67 9.96
CA ASN A 165 24.96 9.44 9.55
C ASN A 165 23.65 9.75 8.82
N PRO A 166 23.68 10.53 7.73
CA PRO A 166 22.49 11.08 7.13
C PRO A 166 21.63 10.00 6.46
N ASP A 167 22.23 8.94 5.91
CA ASP A 167 21.52 7.90 5.15
C ASP A 167 22.04 6.51 5.48
N PRO A 168 21.18 5.47 5.47
CA PRO A 168 21.64 4.10 5.53
C PRO A 168 22.52 3.76 4.32
N PRO A 169 23.53 2.88 4.47
CA PRO A 169 24.33 2.44 3.34
C PRO A 169 23.43 1.73 2.32
N GLU A 170 23.82 1.77 1.04
CA GLU A 170 23.06 1.10 -0.04
C GLU A 170 22.89 -0.41 0.21
N SER A 171 23.84 -1.02 0.93
CA SER A 171 23.75 -2.41 1.38
C SER A 171 22.58 -2.66 2.34
N ASP A 172 21.97 -1.66 2.94
CA ASP A 172 20.81 -1.84 3.82
C ASP A 172 19.48 -1.61 3.10
N GLU A 173 19.52 -1.16 1.85
CA GLU A 173 18.33 -0.87 1.07
C GLU A 173 17.65 -2.12 0.53
N LEU A 174 16.32 -2.10 0.55
CA LEU A 174 15.47 -3.00 -0.22
C LEU A 174 14.90 -2.23 -1.41
N ARG A 175 15.34 -2.60 -2.62
CA ARG A 175 15.14 -1.80 -3.84
C ARG A 175 14.17 -2.45 -4.80
N TYR A 176 13.39 -1.64 -5.51
CA TYR A 176 12.63 -2.10 -6.67
C TYR A 176 13.50 -1.97 -7.93
N VAL A 177 13.83 -3.10 -8.55
CA VAL A 177 14.65 -3.17 -9.76
C VAL A 177 13.89 -3.85 -10.89
N TYR A 178 14.33 -3.63 -12.14
CA TYR A 178 13.75 -4.26 -13.32
C TYR A 178 14.71 -5.29 -13.88
N GLU A 179 14.20 -6.48 -14.16
CA GLU A 179 14.97 -7.54 -14.82
C GLU A 179 14.12 -8.25 -15.87
N ASN A 180 14.76 -8.82 -16.89
CA ASN A 180 14.08 -9.62 -17.91
C ASN A 180 13.80 -11.03 -17.39
N VAL A 181 12.78 -11.12 -16.55
CA VAL A 181 12.25 -12.37 -15.97
C VAL A 181 10.76 -12.47 -16.25
N ASP A 182 10.21 -13.68 -16.24
CA ASP A 182 8.79 -13.90 -16.53
C ASP A 182 7.88 -13.61 -15.33
N GLN A 183 8.38 -13.81 -14.11
CA GLN A 183 7.63 -13.63 -12.87
C GLN A 183 8.38 -12.73 -11.87
N PRO A 184 7.66 -11.93 -11.05
CA PRO A 184 8.28 -11.14 -10.01
C PRO A 184 8.87 -12.03 -8.90
N TYR A 185 9.97 -11.60 -8.29
CA TYR A 185 10.55 -12.30 -7.15
C TYR A 185 11.23 -11.33 -6.18
N SER A 186 11.67 -11.85 -5.03
CA SER A 186 12.46 -11.09 -4.06
C SER A 186 13.74 -11.84 -3.70
N GLU A 187 14.86 -11.12 -3.65
CA GLU A 187 16.10 -11.56 -3.02
C GLU A 187 16.27 -10.77 -1.73
N LEU A 188 15.96 -11.40 -0.61
CA LEU A 188 15.96 -10.76 0.70
C LEU A 188 17.19 -11.19 1.51
N ARG A 189 17.76 -10.23 2.22
CA ARG A 189 18.75 -10.44 3.27
C ARG A 189 18.51 -9.45 4.41
N LYS A 190 19.34 -9.53 5.46
CA LYS A 190 19.32 -8.56 6.55
C LYS A 190 20.36 -7.47 6.35
N GLY A 191 19.95 -6.22 6.55
CA GLY A 191 20.84 -5.06 6.65
C GLY A 191 21.43 -4.93 8.05
N SER A 192 22.28 -3.93 8.25
CA SER A 192 22.97 -3.68 9.52
C SER A 192 22.02 -3.43 10.71
N THR A 193 20.82 -2.91 10.45
CA THR A 193 19.79 -2.67 11.49
C THR A 193 18.85 -3.87 11.71
N GLY A 194 19.16 -5.05 11.15
CA GLY A 194 18.30 -6.24 11.20
C GLY A 194 17.02 -6.15 10.36
N ARG A 195 16.85 -5.08 9.58
CA ARG A 195 15.73 -4.88 8.64
C ARG A 195 16.00 -5.57 7.31
N SER A 196 14.95 -5.75 6.51
CA SER A 196 15.07 -6.37 5.19
C SER A 196 15.83 -5.46 4.23
N ALA A 197 16.79 -6.04 3.52
CA ALA A 197 17.59 -5.44 2.47
C ALA A 197 17.61 -6.38 1.24
N GLY A 198 18.08 -5.89 0.10
CA GLY A 198 18.17 -6.65 -1.14
C GLY A 198 17.33 -6.03 -2.26
N LYS A 199 16.59 -6.86 -2.99
CA LYS A 199 15.78 -6.38 -4.13
C LYS A 199 14.42 -7.09 -4.25
N HIS A 200 13.45 -6.31 -4.69
CA HIS A 200 12.21 -6.75 -5.31
C HIS A 200 12.34 -6.55 -6.81
N VAL A 201 12.16 -7.62 -7.58
CA VAL A 201 12.32 -7.59 -9.04
C VAL A 201 10.96 -7.45 -9.71
N ILE A 202 10.79 -6.38 -10.47
CA ILE A 202 9.65 -6.15 -11.35
C ILE A 202 10.04 -6.66 -12.74
N PRO A 203 9.25 -7.57 -13.36
CA PRO A 203 9.49 -7.97 -14.74
C PRO A 203 9.57 -6.78 -15.69
N SER A 204 10.56 -6.79 -16.58
CA SER A 204 10.65 -5.82 -17.68
C SER A 204 9.70 -6.13 -18.84
N LYS A 205 8.87 -7.19 -18.72
CA LYS A 205 7.81 -7.53 -19.67
C LYS A 205 6.72 -6.45 -19.70
N PRO A 206 5.85 -6.42 -20.74
CA PRO A 206 4.62 -5.63 -20.71
C PRO A 206 3.81 -5.97 -19.45
N LEU A 207 3.40 -4.95 -18.71
CA LEU A 207 2.66 -5.08 -17.46
C LEU A 207 1.41 -4.21 -17.52
N TRP A 208 0.40 -4.60 -16.74
CA TRP A 208 -0.80 -3.81 -16.50
C TRP A 208 -0.82 -3.33 -15.06
N LEU A 209 -1.16 -2.06 -14.87
CA LEU A 209 -1.46 -1.48 -13.58
C LEU A 209 -2.96 -1.59 -13.34
N ILE A 210 -3.35 -2.30 -12.27
CA ILE A 210 -4.72 -2.36 -11.80
C ILE A 210 -4.83 -1.47 -10.55
N THR A 211 -5.64 -0.42 -10.64
CA THR A 211 -5.92 0.46 -9.51
C THR A 211 -7.29 0.13 -8.93
N ILE A 212 -7.33 -0.12 -7.63
CA ILE A 212 -8.54 -0.49 -6.88
C ILE A 212 -8.65 0.43 -5.67
N ALA A 213 -9.85 0.95 -5.40
CA ALA A 213 -10.12 1.69 -4.17
C ALA A 213 -11.37 1.17 -3.46
N THR A 214 -11.29 1.12 -2.13
CA THR A 214 -12.41 0.93 -1.20
C THR A 214 -12.84 2.28 -0.64
N GLY A 215 -14.09 2.35 -0.18
CA GLY A 215 -14.61 3.53 0.50
C GLY A 215 -14.45 3.41 2.00
N ALA A 216 -13.89 4.45 2.62
CA ALA A 216 -13.97 4.62 4.07
C ALA A 216 -15.38 5.09 4.47
N CYS A 217 -15.78 4.82 5.72
CA CYS A 217 -17.08 5.26 6.23
C CYS A 217 -17.07 6.77 6.51
N MET A 218 -17.85 7.55 5.75
CA MET A 218 -17.90 9.01 5.93
C MET A 218 -18.42 9.42 7.32
N GLU A 219 -19.37 8.67 7.88
CA GLU A 219 -19.89 8.98 9.22
C GLU A 219 -18.84 8.74 10.31
N ALA A 220 -18.01 7.71 10.18
CA ALA A 220 -16.89 7.49 11.10
C ALA A 220 -15.87 8.66 11.01
N THR A 221 -15.57 9.15 9.80
CA THR A 221 -14.67 10.31 9.62
C THR A 221 -15.18 11.58 10.32
N LYS A 222 -16.50 11.81 10.34
CA LYS A 222 -17.11 12.98 11.01
C LYS A 222 -16.96 12.98 12.53
N THR A 223 -16.50 11.88 13.12
CA THR A 223 -16.35 11.75 14.59
C THR A 223 -14.96 12.12 15.11
N LEU A 224 -14.08 12.72 14.29
CA LEU A 224 -12.73 13.13 14.74
C LEU A 224 -12.78 14.02 15.99
N ASP A 225 -11.96 13.80 17.02
CA ASP A 225 -10.87 12.81 17.20
C ASP A 225 -11.30 11.53 17.98
N SER A 226 -12.32 10.80 17.54
CA SER A 226 -12.77 9.57 18.22
C SER A 226 -11.90 8.34 17.89
N THR A 227 -12.11 7.27 18.67
CA THR A 227 -11.48 5.97 18.41
C THR A 227 -11.92 5.37 17.06
N ILE A 228 -13.18 5.55 16.64
CA ILE A 228 -13.67 4.98 15.37
C ILE A 228 -13.21 5.78 14.15
N SER A 229 -13.03 7.10 14.27
CA SER A 229 -12.43 7.88 13.18
C SER A 229 -10.99 7.48 12.92
N LYS A 230 -10.24 7.13 13.99
CA LYS A 230 -8.86 6.63 13.88
C LYS A 230 -8.81 5.24 13.23
N SER A 231 -9.75 4.34 13.55
CA SER A 231 -9.77 3.01 12.94
C SER A 231 -10.35 2.99 11.52
N ASN A 232 -11.04 4.05 11.09
CA ASN A 232 -11.70 4.10 9.78
C ASN A 232 -10.73 3.99 8.58
N SER A 233 -9.49 4.47 8.73
CA SER A 233 -8.45 4.27 7.70
C SER A 233 -8.04 2.80 7.62
N SER A 234 -7.77 2.17 8.76
CA SER A 234 -7.54 0.72 8.84
C SER A 234 -8.76 -0.06 8.34
N THR A 235 -9.95 0.54 8.39
CA THR A 235 -11.17 -0.04 7.82
C THR A 235 -11.17 -0.12 6.30
N ALA A 236 -10.67 0.91 5.65
CA ALA A 236 -10.44 0.86 4.21
C ALA A 236 -9.34 -0.16 3.87
N ASP A 237 -8.26 -0.19 4.66
CA ASP A 237 -7.08 -1.03 4.43
C ASP A 237 -7.39 -2.53 4.45
N ASN A 238 -8.09 -3.08 5.46
CA ASN A 238 -8.37 -4.54 5.44
C ASN A 238 -9.36 -4.90 4.31
N GLY A 239 -10.23 -3.97 3.92
CA GLY A 239 -11.06 -4.14 2.72
C GLY A 239 -10.21 -4.22 1.45
N HIS A 240 -9.14 -3.42 1.36
CA HIS A 240 -8.17 -3.52 0.27
C HIS A 240 -7.43 -4.85 0.25
N GLU A 241 -7.07 -5.40 1.41
CA GLU A 241 -6.37 -6.69 1.51
C GLU A 241 -7.21 -7.84 0.91
N ALA A 242 -8.50 -7.91 1.25
CA ALA A 242 -9.40 -8.89 0.67
C ALA A 242 -9.57 -8.72 -0.86
N LEU A 243 -9.67 -7.48 -1.35
CA LEU A 243 -9.74 -7.20 -2.78
C LEU A 243 -8.46 -7.62 -3.50
N LYS A 244 -7.29 -7.34 -2.92
CA LYS A 244 -5.99 -7.71 -3.47
C LYS A 244 -5.86 -9.23 -3.64
N VAL A 245 -6.24 -9.99 -2.61
CA VAL A 245 -6.21 -11.47 -2.63
C VAL A 245 -7.15 -12.05 -3.68
N ARG A 246 -8.40 -11.55 -3.73
CA ARG A 246 -9.38 -11.99 -4.74
C ARG A 246 -8.94 -11.63 -6.16
N THR A 247 -8.32 -10.47 -6.33
CA THR A 247 -7.78 -10.04 -7.63
C THR A 247 -6.65 -10.94 -8.06
N PHE A 248 -5.71 -11.26 -7.17
CA PHE A 248 -4.60 -12.19 -7.44
C PHE A 248 -5.09 -13.55 -7.89
N ASN A 249 -6.05 -14.13 -7.16
CA ASN A 249 -6.61 -15.43 -7.51
C ASN A 249 -7.48 -15.41 -8.78
N PHE A 250 -7.89 -14.23 -9.25
CA PHE A 250 -8.68 -14.08 -10.46
C PHE A 250 -7.82 -13.94 -11.73
N VAL A 251 -6.64 -13.31 -11.62
CA VAL A 251 -5.73 -13.06 -12.76
C VAL A 251 -4.79 -14.23 -13.03
#